data_AF-A0A2N5S7I5-F1
#
_entry.id   AF-A0A2N5S7I5-F1
#
_cell.length_a   1.000
_cell.length_b   1.000
_cell.length_c   1.000
_cell.angle_alpha   90.00
_cell.angle_beta   90.00
_cell.angle_gamma   90.00
#
_symmetry.space_group_name_H-M   'P 1'
#
loop_
_entity.id
_entity.type
_entity.pdbx_description
1 polymer ?
#
loop_
_entity_poly.entity_id
_entity_poly.type
_entity_poly.pdbx_seq_one_letter_code
_entity_poly.pdbx_strand_id
1 'polypeptide(L)'
;MARKARATRYLCRSNRRIYRQNTSGVALGGPAAGADPFTGSASYRPGNSQNANPSNVGTDPFTGAGSYRPSGAPPAAGAQPAELKSSTSLLPHTSFLSFPPTNSNFSVVTGKIKEFNSQLDEEKLTSDELEALDSLTSSLSKSSVTPPASGIKALEKMMSRWPPVKQFPAIDIIRTMAITVLPTQVLPCLLSKFRELSNQPGAELNFTLAVRALNNGLTSCPFTVSQPTLVSKPDLVKQICSLLFPESLPKLILTTKNAKVAFATLLLNLSILCVDGIIESDAMAQLLALTTQFLSTESDEEAVYRSLIGLGNMILSQRSSGVLTDANKSKIAPLLSSVKVSQTGPNRLADAIKEINTLVK
;
A
#
# COMPACT_ATOMS: atom_id res chain seq x y z
N MET A 1 38.29 -5.20 17.27
CA MET A 1 37.07 -5.02 16.45
C MET A 1 35.75 -5.42 17.12
N ALA A 2 35.71 -6.36 18.08
CA ALA A 2 34.45 -6.82 18.70
C ALA A 2 33.72 -5.81 19.63
N ARG A 3 34.41 -4.79 20.16
CA ARG A 3 33.81 -3.78 21.07
C ARG A 3 32.97 -2.71 20.35
N LYS A 4 33.32 -2.33 19.12
CA LYS A 4 32.54 -1.36 18.30
C LYS A 4 31.18 -1.95 17.88
N ALA A 5 31.13 -3.23 17.53
CA ALA A 5 29.88 -3.91 17.11
C ALA A 5 28.85 -4.13 18.25
N ARG A 6 29.29 -4.11 19.52
CA ARG A 6 28.37 -4.15 20.68
C ARG A 6 27.78 -2.78 21.00
N ALA A 7 28.55 -1.69 20.82
CA ALA A 7 28.07 -0.33 21.06
C ALA A 7 26.95 0.07 20.08
N THR A 8 27.09 -0.27 18.80
CA THR A 8 26.06 0.00 17.77
C THR A 8 24.76 -0.75 18.04
N ARG A 9 24.84 -1.99 18.55
CA ARG A 9 23.65 -2.79 18.93
C ARG A 9 22.93 -2.27 20.16
N TYR A 10 23.64 -1.63 21.10
CA TYR A 10 23.04 -1.01 22.28
C TYR A 10 22.35 0.32 21.93
N LEU A 11 22.95 1.17 21.09
CA LEU A 11 22.30 2.40 20.60
C LEU A 11 21.02 2.11 19.80
N CYS A 12 21.01 1.07 18.96
CA CYS A 12 19.82 0.63 18.22
C CYS A 12 18.72 0.02 19.13
N ARG A 13 19.06 -0.53 20.29
CA ARG A 13 18.09 -1.04 21.29
C ARG A 13 17.56 0.06 22.21
N SER A 14 18.39 1.04 22.57
CA SER A 14 17.98 2.17 23.42
C SER A 14 17.06 3.14 22.67
N ASN A 15 17.32 3.43 21.39
CA ASN A 15 16.40 4.22 20.56
C ASN A 15 15.03 3.53 20.37
N ARG A 16 15.02 2.19 20.35
CA ARG A 16 13.80 1.37 20.26
C ARG A 16 12.84 1.51 21.46
N ARG A 17 13.35 1.88 22.65
CA ARG A 17 12.52 2.08 23.86
C ARG A 17 11.93 3.49 23.93
N ILE A 18 12.65 4.49 23.45
CA ILE A 18 12.19 5.89 23.51
C ILE A 18 11.04 6.14 22.52
N TYR A 19 11.05 5.51 21.34
CA TYR A 19 9.97 5.66 20.35
C TYR A 19 8.67 4.93 20.69
N ARG A 20 8.71 3.88 21.52
CA ARG A 20 7.50 3.10 21.86
C ARG A 20 6.53 3.81 22.82
N GLN A 21 6.95 4.89 23.46
CA GLN A 21 6.13 5.54 24.50
C GLN A 21 5.22 6.66 23.97
N ASN A 22 5.30 7.05 22.68
CA ASN A 22 4.56 8.21 22.15
C ASN A 22 3.56 7.94 21.01
N THR A 23 3.21 6.69 20.69
CA THR A 23 2.39 6.39 19.51
C THR A 23 0.90 6.21 19.85
N SER A 24 0.18 7.32 20.05
CA SER A 24 -1.27 7.36 19.81
C SER A 24 -1.47 7.77 18.34
N GLY A 25 -1.28 6.81 17.42
CA GLY A 25 -1.30 7.09 15.99
C GLY A 25 -2.67 7.56 15.51
N VAL A 26 -2.69 8.64 14.71
CA VAL A 26 -3.88 9.03 13.94
C VAL A 26 -4.17 7.94 12.91
N ALA A 27 -5.39 7.41 12.91
CA ALA A 27 -5.84 6.50 11.87
C ALA A 27 -5.94 7.28 10.54
N LEU A 28 -4.94 7.10 9.66
CA LEU A 28 -5.09 7.49 8.26
C LEU A 28 -6.29 6.69 7.74
N GLY A 29 -7.29 7.36 7.19
CA GLY A 29 -8.44 6.68 6.58
C GLY A 29 -7.93 5.56 5.68
N GLY A 30 -8.26 4.31 6.04
CA GLY A 30 -7.93 3.16 5.18
C GLY A 30 -8.44 3.45 3.77
N PRO A 31 -7.75 2.99 2.70
CA PRO A 31 -8.25 3.21 1.35
C PRO A 31 -9.73 2.81 1.33
N ALA A 32 -10.62 3.77 1.02
CA ALA A 32 -12.05 3.51 0.91
C ALA A 32 -12.21 2.25 0.07
N ALA A 33 -12.87 1.24 0.64
CA ALA A 33 -12.97 -0.13 0.13
C ALA A 33 -12.85 -0.12 -1.41
N GLY A 34 -11.65 -0.47 -1.89
CA GLY A 34 -11.24 -0.18 -3.25
C GLY A 34 -12.27 -0.76 -4.21
N ALA A 35 -12.72 0.04 -5.18
CA ALA A 35 -13.51 -0.45 -6.29
C ALA A 35 -12.80 -1.67 -6.89
N ASP A 36 -13.37 -2.84 -6.61
CA ASP A 36 -12.91 -4.11 -7.15
C ASP A 36 -13.13 -4.05 -8.67
N PRO A 37 -12.12 -4.37 -9.51
CA PRO A 37 -12.28 -4.37 -10.97
C PRO A 37 -13.51 -5.16 -11.46
N PHE A 38 -13.99 -6.10 -10.66
CA PHE A 38 -15.12 -6.96 -10.98
C PHE A 38 -16.47 -6.49 -10.43
N THR A 39 -16.50 -5.67 -9.37
CA THR A 39 -17.75 -5.28 -8.66
C THR A 39 -17.87 -3.80 -8.32
N GLY A 40 -16.84 -3.00 -8.60
CA GLY A 40 -16.78 -1.58 -8.29
C GLY A 40 -17.21 -0.66 -9.44
N SER A 41 -17.37 0.63 -9.12
CA SER A 41 -17.76 1.74 -10.01
C SER A 41 -16.80 2.02 -11.19
N ALA A 42 -15.73 1.24 -11.33
CA ALA A 42 -14.77 1.26 -12.44
C ALA A 42 -14.78 -0.06 -13.26
N SER A 43 -15.92 -0.77 -13.27
CA SER A 43 -16.09 -2.03 -14.02
C SER A 43 -15.86 -1.83 -15.52
N TYR A 44 -14.95 -2.59 -16.12
CA TYR A 44 -14.73 -2.64 -17.57
C TYR A 44 -15.84 -3.46 -18.23
N ARG A 45 -17.01 -2.85 -18.42
CA ARG A 45 -18.07 -3.38 -19.29
C ARG A 45 -18.06 -2.61 -20.60
N PRO A 46 -17.86 -3.26 -21.77
CA PRO A 46 -18.14 -2.62 -23.06
C PRO A 46 -19.61 -2.20 -23.09
N GLY A 47 -19.86 -0.95 -23.47
CA GLY A 47 -21.17 -0.33 -23.37
C GLY A 47 -22.21 -0.97 -24.30
N ASN A 48 -23.24 -1.55 -23.70
CA ASN A 48 -24.57 -1.64 -24.30
C ASN A 48 -25.51 -0.74 -23.50
N SER A 49 -25.90 0.36 -24.12
CA SER A 49 -26.93 1.28 -23.65
C SER A 49 -28.30 0.59 -23.69
N GLN A 50 -28.83 0.22 -22.53
CA GLN A 50 -30.27 0.02 -22.34
C GLN A 50 -30.74 0.60 -21.00
N ASN A 51 -31.68 1.52 -21.13
CA ASN A 51 -32.44 2.15 -20.06
C ASN A 51 -33.20 1.09 -19.24
N ALA A 52 -33.05 1.15 -17.91
CA ALA A 52 -34.04 0.63 -16.99
C ALA A 52 -34.05 1.48 -15.71
N ASN A 53 -35.14 2.24 -15.54
CA ASN A 53 -35.59 2.74 -14.23
C ASN A 53 -35.86 1.53 -13.32
N PRO A 54 -35.65 1.66 -11.99
CA PRO A 54 -36.78 2.06 -11.17
C PRO A 54 -36.44 3.04 -10.04
N SER A 55 -37.44 3.88 -9.80
CA SER A 55 -37.74 4.62 -8.58
C SER A 55 -37.69 3.76 -7.31
N ASN A 56 -36.96 4.20 -6.28
CA ASN A 56 -37.48 4.27 -4.92
C ASN A 56 -36.61 5.15 -4.00
N VAL A 57 -37.25 6.22 -3.52
CA VAL A 57 -37.18 6.88 -2.21
C VAL A 57 -35.79 7.08 -1.59
N GLY A 58 -35.36 8.35 -1.64
CA GLY A 58 -34.15 8.84 -1.01
C GLY A 58 -34.20 8.87 0.52
N THR A 59 -33.09 8.47 1.11
CA THR A 59 -32.66 8.83 2.46
C THR A 59 -31.24 9.36 2.36
N ASP A 60 -31.09 10.64 2.69
CA ASP A 60 -29.85 11.43 2.66
C ASP A 60 -28.81 10.88 3.67
N PRO A 61 -27.58 10.52 3.26
CA PRO A 61 -26.55 10.00 4.16
C PRO A 61 -25.80 11.07 4.98
N PHE A 62 -26.13 12.37 4.88
CA PHE A 62 -25.28 13.43 5.44
C PHE A 62 -25.62 13.96 6.85
N THR A 63 -26.53 13.34 7.62
CA THR A 63 -26.73 13.73 9.04
C THR A 63 -26.96 12.55 10.00
N GLY A 64 -25.87 12.11 10.62
CA GLY A 64 -25.71 11.63 12.01
C GLY A 64 -26.79 10.79 12.71
N ALA A 65 -26.46 9.52 13.00
CA ALA A 65 -26.88 8.83 14.22
C ALA A 65 -25.95 7.63 14.51
N GLY A 66 -25.03 7.78 15.47
CA GLY A 66 -24.12 6.70 15.87
C GLY A 66 -23.16 7.02 17.01
N SER A 67 -23.54 7.88 17.96
CA SER A 67 -22.77 8.04 19.21
C SER A 67 -23.12 6.94 20.19
N TYR A 68 -22.18 6.04 20.44
CA TYR A 68 -22.27 5.03 21.49
C TYR A 68 -21.98 5.68 22.86
N ARG A 69 -22.96 5.69 23.77
CA ARG A 69 -22.81 6.04 25.19
C ARG A 69 -22.98 4.77 26.02
N PRO A 70 -22.05 4.41 26.94
CA PRO A 70 -22.37 3.60 28.10
C PRO A 70 -22.72 4.52 29.28
N SER A 71 -23.91 4.30 29.84
CA SER A 71 -24.51 5.04 30.95
C SER A 71 -24.11 4.48 32.33
N GLY A 72 -23.87 5.38 33.30
CA GLY A 72 -24.14 5.12 34.73
C GLY A 72 -23.13 5.68 35.76
N ALA A 73 -23.31 6.93 36.22
CA ALA A 73 -23.00 7.41 37.60
C ALA A 73 -23.50 8.86 37.81
N PRO A 74 -23.93 9.26 39.04
CA PRO A 74 -24.71 10.49 39.30
C PRO A 74 -23.88 11.80 39.34
N PRO A 75 -24.52 12.98 39.26
CA PRO A 75 -23.84 14.23 38.92
C PRO A 75 -23.19 14.91 40.13
N ALA A 76 -21.91 15.27 39.99
CA ALA A 76 -21.25 16.26 40.84
C ALA A 76 -20.99 17.53 40.01
N ALA A 77 -21.37 18.67 40.58
CA ALA A 77 -21.37 19.98 39.94
C ALA A 77 -19.96 20.53 39.67
N GLY A 78 -19.83 21.26 38.56
CA GLY A 78 -18.85 22.34 38.40
C GLY A 78 -17.43 21.93 38.03
N ALA A 79 -17.18 21.60 36.76
CA ALA A 79 -15.89 21.84 36.12
C ALA A 79 -16.08 21.98 34.61
N GLN A 80 -15.78 23.17 34.11
CA GLN A 80 -15.71 23.50 32.69
C GLN A 80 -14.68 22.57 32.00
N PRO A 81 -14.99 21.87 30.90
CA PRO A 81 -14.00 21.03 30.26
C PRO A 81 -12.97 21.94 29.56
N ALA A 82 -11.77 22.03 30.14
CA ALA A 82 -10.61 22.46 29.38
C ALA A 82 -10.42 21.46 28.23
N GLU A 83 -10.59 21.93 26.99
CA GLU A 83 -10.20 21.18 25.79
C GLU A 83 -8.68 20.93 25.85
N LEU A 84 -8.27 19.82 26.47
CA LEU A 84 -6.98 19.21 26.22
C LEU A 84 -6.99 18.68 24.78
N LYS A 85 -6.76 19.57 23.81
CA LYS A 85 -6.31 19.17 22.47
C LYS A 85 -4.90 18.60 22.63
N SER A 86 -4.80 17.32 23.03
CA SER A 86 -3.61 16.54 22.74
C SER A 86 -3.50 16.48 21.22
N SER A 87 -2.69 17.35 20.62
CA SER A 87 -2.36 17.26 19.21
C SER A 87 -1.59 15.96 19.02
N THR A 88 -2.29 14.90 18.64
CA THR A 88 -1.68 13.64 18.25
C THR A 88 -0.77 13.91 17.06
N SER A 89 0.54 13.73 17.24
CA SER A 89 1.55 13.88 16.18
C SER A 89 1.20 12.97 15.00
N LEU A 90 1.39 13.44 13.77
CA LEU A 90 1.24 12.63 12.56
C LEU A 90 2.50 11.77 12.30
N LEU A 91 3.65 12.20 12.81
CA LEU A 91 4.96 11.58 12.59
C LEU A 91 5.61 11.11 13.91
N PRO A 92 6.36 9.99 13.91
CA PRO A 92 6.41 9.02 12.82
C PRO A 92 5.08 8.28 12.68
N HIS A 93 4.65 8.06 11.44
CA HIS A 93 3.60 7.10 11.16
C HIS A 93 4.21 5.71 11.10
N THR A 94 3.73 4.77 11.92
CA THR A 94 4.33 3.43 12.05
C THR A 94 3.37 2.29 11.73
N SER A 95 2.18 2.59 11.24
CA SER A 95 1.16 1.59 10.91
C SER A 95 1.15 1.30 9.42
N PHE A 96 1.36 0.04 9.05
CA PHE A 96 1.30 -0.36 7.64
C PHE A 96 -0.13 -0.23 7.10
N LEU A 97 -0.23 0.16 5.84
CA LEU A 97 -1.48 0.18 5.09
C LEU A 97 -1.54 -0.99 4.10
N SER A 98 -2.68 -1.66 4.05
CA SER A 98 -2.94 -2.77 3.14
C SER A 98 -4.16 -2.50 2.25
N PHE A 99 -4.33 -3.34 1.25
CA PHE A 99 -5.45 -3.39 0.32
C PHE A 99 -6.17 -4.74 0.51
N PRO A 100 -6.97 -4.88 1.57
CA PRO A 100 -7.73 -6.11 1.81
C PRO A 100 -8.77 -6.33 0.69
N PRO A 101 -9.17 -7.58 0.46
CA PRO A 101 -10.26 -7.86 -0.47
C PRO A 101 -11.58 -7.24 0.05
N THR A 102 -12.42 -6.75 -0.86
CA THR A 102 -13.76 -6.25 -0.52
C THR A 102 -14.77 -7.38 -0.31
N ASN A 103 -14.50 -8.56 -0.86
CA ASN A 103 -15.21 -9.80 -0.58
C ASN A 103 -14.25 -10.99 -0.66
N SER A 104 -14.53 -12.05 0.08
CA SER A 104 -13.74 -13.29 0.07
C SER A 104 -14.25 -14.33 -0.94
N ASN A 105 -15.15 -13.92 -1.85
CA ASN A 105 -15.78 -14.82 -2.81
C ASN A 105 -15.10 -14.68 -4.19
N PHE A 106 -14.41 -15.74 -4.59
CA PHE A 106 -13.67 -15.74 -5.85
C PHE A 106 -14.50 -16.12 -7.08
N SER A 107 -15.81 -16.38 -6.96
CA SER A 107 -16.66 -16.82 -8.08
C SER A 107 -16.62 -15.89 -9.29
N VAL A 108 -16.60 -14.58 -9.07
CA VAL A 108 -16.55 -13.60 -10.17
C VAL A 108 -15.19 -13.62 -10.85
N VAL A 109 -14.09 -13.67 -10.08
CA VAL A 109 -12.74 -13.70 -10.65
C VAL A 109 -12.46 -15.02 -11.35
N THR A 110 -12.91 -16.16 -10.81
CA THR A 110 -12.76 -17.47 -11.47
C THR A 110 -13.63 -17.58 -12.73
N GLY A 111 -14.83 -16.99 -12.71
CA GLY A 111 -15.65 -16.83 -13.91
C GLY A 111 -14.93 -16.05 -15.02
N LYS A 112 -14.27 -14.92 -14.67
CA LYS A 112 -13.47 -14.15 -15.64
C LYS A 112 -12.27 -14.93 -16.16
N ILE A 113 -11.59 -15.68 -15.30
CA ILE A 113 -10.47 -16.55 -15.70
C ILE A 113 -10.95 -17.56 -16.75
N LYS A 114 -12.08 -18.24 -16.52
CA LYS A 114 -12.65 -19.21 -17.46
C LYS A 114 -13.04 -18.56 -18.79
N GLU A 115 -13.64 -17.37 -18.76
CA GLU A 115 -13.95 -16.58 -19.96
C GLU A 115 -12.67 -16.26 -20.76
N PHE A 116 -11.66 -15.68 -20.13
CA PHE A 116 -10.39 -15.36 -20.79
C PHE A 116 -9.67 -16.60 -21.30
N ASN A 117 -9.71 -17.70 -20.55
CA ASN A 117 -9.11 -18.96 -20.94
C ASN A 117 -9.71 -19.52 -22.24
N SER A 118 -11.04 -19.40 -22.42
CA SER A 118 -11.71 -19.83 -23.66
C SER A 118 -11.38 -18.97 -24.88
N GLN A 119 -10.83 -17.78 -24.67
CA GLN A 119 -10.41 -16.85 -25.73
C GLN A 119 -8.91 -16.96 -26.05
N LEU A 120 -8.22 -17.99 -25.58
CA LEU A 120 -6.80 -18.23 -25.83
C LEU A 120 -6.63 -19.53 -26.59
N ASP A 121 -5.91 -19.47 -27.70
CA ASP A 121 -5.54 -20.65 -28.48
C ASP A 121 -4.29 -21.32 -27.90
N GLU A 122 -3.27 -20.51 -27.61
CA GLU A 122 -2.01 -20.91 -26.97
C GLU A 122 -1.97 -20.46 -25.49
N GLU A 123 -1.15 -21.12 -24.68
CA GLU A 123 -0.91 -20.76 -23.27
C GLU A 123 -2.15 -20.74 -22.35
N LYS A 124 -3.29 -21.24 -22.85
CA LYS A 124 -4.48 -21.49 -22.04
C LYS A 124 -4.18 -22.49 -20.92
N LEU A 125 -4.93 -22.38 -19.84
CA LEU A 125 -4.93 -23.30 -18.73
C LEU A 125 -5.58 -24.63 -19.14
N THR A 126 -4.97 -25.73 -18.71
CA THR A 126 -5.53 -27.08 -18.83
C THR A 126 -6.68 -27.30 -17.83
N SER A 127 -7.41 -28.42 -17.95
CA SER A 127 -8.43 -28.79 -16.96
C SER A 127 -7.84 -28.88 -15.56
N ASP A 128 -6.70 -29.57 -15.42
CA ASP A 128 -6.01 -29.74 -14.14
C ASP A 128 -5.57 -28.40 -13.54
N GLU A 129 -5.12 -27.45 -14.37
CA GLU A 129 -4.74 -26.10 -13.91
C GLU A 129 -5.96 -25.29 -13.45
N LEU A 130 -7.10 -25.42 -14.12
CA LEU A 130 -8.35 -24.80 -13.70
C LEU A 130 -8.86 -25.39 -12.37
N GLU A 131 -8.81 -26.72 -12.21
CA GLU A 131 -9.17 -27.41 -10.96
C GLU A 131 -8.23 -27.02 -9.80
N ALA A 132 -6.94 -26.85 -10.10
CA ALA A 132 -5.96 -26.35 -9.13
C ALA A 132 -6.27 -24.90 -8.68
N LEU A 133 -6.74 -24.03 -9.58
CA LEU A 133 -7.19 -22.69 -9.24
C LEU A 133 -8.48 -22.68 -8.41
N ASP A 134 -9.45 -23.54 -8.76
CA ASP A 134 -10.69 -23.69 -7.99
C ASP A 134 -10.39 -24.20 -6.56
N SER A 135 -9.43 -25.13 -6.41
CA SER A 135 -8.93 -25.61 -5.12
C SER A 135 -8.21 -24.52 -4.32
N LEU A 136 -7.37 -23.71 -4.97
CA LEU A 136 -6.67 -22.59 -4.34
C LEU A 136 -7.65 -21.53 -3.83
N THR A 137 -8.57 -21.07 -4.67
CA THR A 137 -9.55 -20.04 -4.29
C THR A 137 -10.50 -20.51 -3.19
N SER A 138 -10.88 -21.79 -3.20
CA SER A 138 -11.61 -22.42 -2.10
C SER A 138 -10.83 -22.43 -0.79
N SER A 139 -9.52 -22.71 -0.86
CA SER A 139 -8.61 -22.68 0.30
C SER A 139 -8.47 -21.28 0.89
N LEU A 140 -8.34 -20.25 0.03
CA LEU A 140 -8.28 -18.84 0.43
C LEU A 140 -9.60 -18.36 1.07
N SER A 141 -10.74 -18.80 0.54
CA SER A 141 -12.07 -18.48 1.09
C SER A 141 -12.26 -19.02 2.52
N LYS A 142 -11.58 -20.13 2.84
CA LYS A 142 -11.58 -20.77 4.17
C LYS A 142 -10.45 -20.28 5.09
N SER A 143 -9.67 -19.28 4.65
CA SER A 143 -8.52 -18.74 5.39
C SER A 143 -7.46 -19.79 5.74
N SER A 144 -7.24 -20.77 4.86
CA SER A 144 -6.15 -21.73 5.03
C SER A 144 -4.78 -21.03 5.02
N VAL A 145 -3.89 -21.47 5.90
CA VAL A 145 -2.55 -20.88 6.08
C VAL A 145 -1.59 -21.28 4.95
N THR A 146 -1.82 -22.42 4.30
CA THR A 146 -0.93 -22.94 3.25
C THR A 146 -1.70 -23.09 1.94
N PRO A 147 -1.53 -22.16 0.99
CA PRO A 147 -2.20 -22.25 -0.30
C PRO A 147 -1.62 -23.38 -1.17
N PRO A 148 -2.43 -24.12 -1.93
CA PRO A 148 -1.96 -25.18 -2.81
C PRO A 148 -0.93 -24.70 -3.86
N ALA A 149 0.23 -25.36 -3.92
CA ALA A 149 1.31 -25.01 -4.83
C ALA A 149 0.93 -25.12 -6.31
N SER A 150 0.08 -26.09 -6.68
CA SER A 150 -0.42 -26.25 -8.05
C SER A 150 -1.22 -25.04 -8.52
N GLY A 151 -2.07 -24.47 -7.66
CA GLY A 151 -2.81 -23.25 -7.96
C GLY A 151 -1.89 -22.04 -8.07
N ILE A 152 -0.86 -21.94 -7.22
CA ILE A 152 0.16 -20.87 -7.32
C ILE A 152 0.89 -20.93 -8.67
N LYS A 153 1.25 -22.14 -9.12
CA LYS A 153 1.88 -22.35 -10.44
C LYS A 153 0.98 -21.94 -11.60
N ALA A 154 -0.33 -22.22 -11.52
CA ALA A 154 -1.29 -21.76 -12.52
C ALA A 154 -1.38 -20.22 -12.57
N LEU A 155 -1.40 -19.55 -11.41
CA LEU A 155 -1.37 -18.08 -11.34
C LEU A 155 -0.09 -17.49 -11.94
N GLU A 156 1.08 -18.08 -11.65
CA GLU A 156 2.36 -17.67 -12.23
C GLU A 156 2.36 -17.78 -13.77
N LYS A 157 1.83 -18.88 -14.31
CA LYS A 157 1.66 -19.07 -15.76
C LYS A 157 0.81 -17.96 -16.35
N MET A 158 -0.35 -17.66 -15.75
CA MET A 158 -1.22 -16.58 -16.23
C MET A 158 -0.50 -15.23 -16.24
N MET A 159 0.21 -14.87 -15.16
CA MET A 159 0.92 -13.58 -15.07
C MET A 159 2.05 -13.42 -16.08
N SER A 160 2.64 -14.54 -16.52
CA SER A 160 3.83 -14.54 -17.37
C SER A 160 3.52 -14.78 -18.84
N ARG A 161 2.44 -15.51 -19.15
CA ARG A 161 2.16 -16.02 -20.51
C ARG A 161 0.92 -15.42 -21.14
N TRP A 162 -0.04 -14.94 -20.36
CA TRP A 162 -1.26 -14.36 -20.93
C TRP A 162 -1.01 -12.94 -21.46
N PRO A 163 -1.80 -12.47 -22.44
CA PRO A 163 -1.78 -11.06 -22.87
C PRO A 163 -2.01 -10.12 -21.67
N PRO A 164 -1.35 -8.94 -21.61
CA PRO A 164 -1.44 -8.03 -20.46
C PRO A 164 -2.87 -7.71 -20.01
N VAL A 165 -3.79 -7.48 -20.95
CA VAL A 165 -5.22 -7.22 -20.68
C VAL A 165 -5.97 -8.35 -19.98
N LYS A 166 -5.42 -9.57 -19.97
CA LYS A 166 -6.02 -10.77 -19.36
C LYS A 166 -5.33 -11.22 -18.08
N GLN A 167 -4.20 -10.62 -17.67
CA GLN A 167 -3.41 -11.07 -16.51
C GLN A 167 -4.01 -10.68 -15.15
N PHE A 168 -4.74 -9.56 -15.10
CA PHE A 168 -5.22 -8.96 -13.85
C PHE A 168 -6.00 -9.90 -12.90
N PRO A 169 -6.81 -10.88 -13.36
CA PRO A 169 -7.50 -11.79 -12.44
C PRO A 169 -6.52 -12.62 -11.59
N ALA A 170 -5.40 -13.06 -12.17
CA ALA A 170 -4.37 -13.80 -11.43
C ALA A 170 -3.68 -12.91 -10.38
N ILE A 171 -3.36 -11.67 -10.78
CA ILE A 171 -2.71 -10.70 -9.90
C ILE A 171 -3.64 -10.32 -8.74
N ASP A 172 -4.95 -10.23 -8.97
CA ASP A 172 -5.91 -9.92 -7.90
C ASP A 172 -6.09 -11.07 -6.89
N ILE A 173 -6.02 -12.33 -7.33
CA ILE A 173 -5.96 -13.49 -6.42
C ILE A 173 -4.69 -13.43 -5.58
N ILE A 174 -3.53 -13.13 -6.18
CA ILE A 174 -2.26 -13.00 -5.44
C ILE A 174 -2.31 -11.83 -4.47
N ARG A 175 -2.86 -10.69 -4.87
CA ARG A 175 -3.09 -9.54 -3.99
C ARG A 175 -3.90 -9.94 -2.76
N THR A 176 -4.97 -10.71 -2.96
CA THR A 176 -5.81 -11.22 -1.88
C THR A 176 -5.05 -12.15 -0.95
N MET A 177 -4.33 -13.12 -1.53
CA MET A 177 -3.51 -14.08 -0.80
C MET A 177 -2.42 -13.38 0.02
N ALA A 178 -1.80 -12.32 -0.52
CA ALA A 178 -0.74 -11.55 0.12
C ALA A 178 -1.15 -10.85 1.42
N ILE A 179 -2.44 -10.79 1.77
CA ILE A 179 -2.89 -10.32 3.10
C ILE A 179 -2.45 -11.31 4.21
N THR A 180 -2.32 -12.59 3.89
CA THR A 180 -1.92 -13.61 4.86
C THR A 180 -0.56 -14.23 4.52
N VAL A 181 -0.27 -14.42 3.24
CA VAL A 181 0.93 -15.14 2.78
C VAL A 181 1.35 -14.70 1.38
N LEU A 182 2.65 -14.49 1.17
CA LEU A 182 3.23 -14.21 -0.15
C LEU A 182 4.24 -15.30 -0.53
N PRO A 183 3.91 -16.17 -1.51
CA PRO A 183 4.84 -17.19 -2.00
C PRO A 183 6.02 -16.58 -2.77
N THR A 184 7.22 -17.14 -2.59
CA THR A 184 8.44 -16.71 -3.31
C THR A 184 8.30 -16.86 -4.83
N GLN A 185 7.59 -17.89 -5.28
CA GLN A 185 7.37 -18.22 -6.69
C GLN A 185 6.72 -17.07 -7.49
N VAL A 186 5.79 -16.32 -6.92
CA VAL A 186 5.06 -15.26 -7.64
C VAL A 186 5.75 -13.89 -7.54
N LEU A 187 6.72 -13.73 -6.65
CA LEU A 187 7.36 -12.44 -6.40
C LEU A 187 8.05 -11.87 -7.66
N PRO A 188 8.83 -12.65 -8.46
CA PRO A 188 9.40 -12.14 -9.71
C PRO A 188 8.35 -11.60 -10.67
N CYS A 189 7.19 -12.26 -10.77
CA CYS A 189 6.09 -11.84 -11.64
C CYS A 189 5.42 -10.55 -11.14
N LEU A 190 5.35 -10.31 -9.84
CA LEU A 190 4.83 -9.05 -9.29
C LEU A 190 5.81 -7.90 -9.58
N LEU A 191 7.10 -8.13 -9.35
CA LEU A 191 8.16 -7.15 -9.57
C LEU A 191 8.32 -6.79 -11.04
N SER A 192 8.11 -7.74 -11.97
CA SER A 192 8.20 -7.47 -13.41
C SER A 192 7.19 -6.43 -13.88
N LYS A 193 6.03 -6.29 -13.21
CA LYS A 193 4.99 -5.31 -13.59
C LYS A 193 5.42 -3.85 -13.46
N PHE A 194 6.48 -3.54 -12.71
CA PHE A 194 7.08 -2.21 -12.72
C PHE A 194 7.82 -1.93 -14.04
N ARG A 195 8.49 -2.95 -14.61
CA ARG A 195 9.25 -2.83 -15.85
C ARG A 195 8.37 -2.91 -17.09
N GLU A 196 7.24 -3.62 -16.97
CA GLU A 196 6.23 -3.76 -18.02
C GLU A 196 5.27 -2.57 -18.09
N LEU A 197 5.36 -1.63 -17.13
CA LEU A 197 4.56 -0.42 -17.14
C LEU A 197 4.82 0.36 -18.43
N SER A 198 3.76 0.52 -19.22
CA SER A 198 3.79 1.10 -20.55
C SER A 198 2.39 1.62 -20.89
N ASN A 199 2.25 2.27 -22.04
CA ASN A 199 0.94 2.72 -22.54
C ASN A 199 0.09 1.59 -23.13
N GLN A 200 0.51 0.33 -22.97
CA GLN A 200 -0.25 -0.83 -23.45
C GLN A 200 -1.50 -1.05 -22.58
N PRO A 201 -2.65 -1.41 -23.18
CA PRO A 201 -3.85 -1.74 -22.43
C PRO A 201 -3.60 -2.80 -21.35
N GLY A 202 -4.14 -2.58 -20.15
CA GLY A 202 -4.01 -3.50 -19.01
C GLY A 202 -2.70 -3.37 -18.21
N ALA A 203 -1.64 -2.77 -18.76
CA ALA A 203 -0.34 -2.66 -18.07
C ALA A 203 -0.44 -1.90 -16.73
N GLU A 204 -1.11 -0.73 -16.71
CA GLU A 204 -1.27 0.05 -15.47
C GLU A 204 -2.17 -0.64 -14.44
N LEU A 205 -3.19 -1.39 -14.88
CA LEU A 205 -4.04 -2.19 -13.98
C LEU A 205 -3.22 -3.31 -13.32
N ASN A 206 -2.42 -4.03 -14.11
CA ASN A 206 -1.56 -5.09 -13.62
C ASN A 206 -0.51 -4.54 -12.64
N PHE A 207 0.11 -3.41 -12.97
CA PHE A 207 1.00 -2.67 -12.08
C PHE A 207 0.29 -2.32 -10.76
N THR A 208 -0.90 -1.72 -10.84
CA THR A 208 -1.67 -1.30 -9.66
C THR A 208 -1.95 -2.47 -8.73
N LEU A 209 -2.42 -3.60 -9.27
CA LEU A 209 -2.71 -4.80 -8.48
C LEU A 209 -1.44 -5.43 -7.91
N ALA A 210 -0.34 -5.45 -8.67
CA ALA A 210 0.94 -5.95 -8.20
C ALA A 210 1.50 -5.11 -7.04
N VAL A 211 1.44 -3.78 -7.15
CA VAL A 211 1.83 -2.85 -6.07
C VAL A 211 0.95 -3.03 -4.83
N ARG A 212 -0.35 -3.26 -5.01
CA ARG A 212 -1.25 -3.59 -3.90
C ARG A 212 -0.87 -4.92 -3.23
N ALA A 213 -0.53 -5.95 -4.01
CA ALA A 213 -0.04 -7.22 -3.48
C ALA A 213 1.26 -7.06 -2.68
N LEU A 214 2.21 -6.25 -3.18
CA LEU A 214 3.45 -5.95 -2.47
C LEU A 214 3.20 -5.20 -1.16
N ASN A 215 2.27 -4.23 -1.13
CA ASN A 215 1.85 -3.56 0.10
C ASN A 215 1.25 -4.53 1.12
N ASN A 216 0.42 -5.47 0.66
CA ASN A 216 -0.12 -6.53 1.51
C ASN A 216 1.01 -7.41 2.05
N GLY A 217 1.98 -7.78 1.21
CA GLY A 217 3.18 -8.51 1.62
C GLY A 217 4.03 -7.74 2.65
N LEU A 218 4.22 -6.42 2.49
CA LEU A 218 4.91 -5.60 3.49
C LEU A 218 4.18 -5.58 4.84
N THR A 219 2.87 -5.78 4.84
CA THR A 219 2.06 -5.89 6.06
C THR A 219 2.17 -7.29 6.67
N SER A 220 2.06 -8.34 5.85
CA SER A 220 1.84 -9.73 6.29
C SER A 220 3.11 -10.58 6.41
N CYS A 221 4.10 -10.38 5.53
CA CYS A 221 5.30 -11.23 5.49
C CYS A 221 6.03 -11.20 6.83
N PRO A 222 6.46 -12.34 7.37
CA PRO A 222 7.18 -12.35 8.64
C PRO A 222 8.61 -11.83 8.46
N PHE A 223 9.23 -11.34 9.53
CA PHE A 223 10.65 -10.94 9.50
C PHE A 223 11.60 -12.12 9.34
N THR A 224 11.21 -13.28 9.89
CA THR A 224 11.94 -14.54 9.81
C THR A 224 11.01 -15.60 9.25
N VAL A 225 11.52 -16.41 8.34
CA VAL A 225 10.74 -17.45 7.67
C VAL A 225 11.33 -18.81 8.00
N SER A 226 10.47 -19.76 8.40
CA SER A 226 10.85 -21.17 8.56
C SER A 226 10.56 -22.00 7.31
N GLN A 227 9.71 -21.51 6.40
CA GLN A 227 9.31 -22.18 5.17
C GLN A 227 9.94 -21.52 3.93
N PRO A 228 10.86 -22.17 3.20
CA PRO A 228 11.62 -21.54 2.10
C PRO A 228 10.73 -21.07 0.92
N THR A 229 9.49 -21.52 0.86
CA THR A 229 8.49 -21.13 -0.14
C THR A 229 7.83 -19.77 0.16
N LEU A 230 8.08 -19.18 1.33
CA LEU A 230 7.47 -17.90 1.74
C LEU A 230 8.48 -16.76 1.72
N VAL A 231 8.02 -15.59 1.29
CA VAL A 231 8.84 -14.39 1.26
C VAL A 231 9.00 -13.83 2.68
N SER A 232 10.25 -13.52 3.06
CA SER A 232 10.53 -12.76 4.29
C SER A 232 10.42 -11.27 4.04
N LYS A 233 9.99 -10.49 5.04
CA LYS A 233 9.87 -9.03 4.92
C LYS A 233 11.20 -8.35 4.54
N PRO A 234 12.36 -8.67 5.14
CA PRO A 234 13.63 -8.07 4.72
C PRO A 234 14.00 -8.36 3.27
N ASP A 235 13.76 -9.59 2.81
CA ASP A 235 14.01 -9.97 1.41
C ASP A 235 13.07 -9.25 0.44
N LEU A 236 11.77 -9.17 0.78
CA LEU A 236 10.79 -8.40 0.01
C LEU A 236 11.22 -6.94 -0.15
N VAL A 237 11.63 -6.30 0.95
CA VAL A 237 12.09 -4.91 0.97
C VAL A 237 13.32 -4.75 0.10
N LYS A 238 14.31 -5.64 0.23
CA LYS A 238 15.52 -5.63 -0.60
C LYS A 238 15.17 -5.69 -2.09
N GLN A 239 14.30 -6.62 -2.49
CA GLN A 239 13.92 -6.79 -3.89
C GLN A 239 13.12 -5.60 -4.43
N ILE A 240 12.18 -5.04 -3.65
CA ILE A 240 11.45 -3.82 -4.02
C ILE A 240 12.41 -2.65 -4.18
N CYS A 241 13.30 -2.43 -3.22
CA CYS A 241 14.31 -1.37 -3.28
C CYS A 241 15.21 -1.51 -4.52
N SER A 242 15.77 -2.69 -4.77
CA SER A 242 16.59 -2.95 -5.97
C SER A 242 15.84 -2.70 -7.29
N LEU A 243 14.51 -2.79 -7.29
CA LEU A 243 13.68 -2.49 -8.45
C LEU A 243 13.39 -1.00 -8.63
N LEU A 244 13.25 -0.24 -7.54
CA LEU A 244 12.89 1.19 -7.57
C LEU A 244 14.06 2.12 -7.86
N PHE A 245 15.28 1.63 -7.68
CA PHE A 245 16.52 2.39 -7.68
C PHE A 245 17.39 2.35 -8.96
N PRO A 246 17.10 1.55 -10.02
CA PRO A 246 17.80 1.70 -11.29
C PRO A 246 17.51 3.05 -11.95
N GLU A 247 18.55 3.74 -12.44
CA GLU A 247 18.43 5.00 -13.21
C GLU A 247 17.54 4.85 -14.46
N SER A 248 17.40 3.62 -14.94
CA SER A 248 16.59 3.24 -16.10
C SER A 248 15.14 2.89 -15.77
N LEU A 249 14.69 3.02 -14.51
CA LEU A 249 13.27 2.89 -14.21
C LEU A 249 12.52 3.93 -15.07
N PRO A 250 11.49 3.54 -15.84
CA PRO A 250 10.68 4.50 -16.56
C PRO A 250 10.24 5.58 -15.57
N LYS A 251 10.24 6.85 -15.99
CA LYS A 251 9.52 7.87 -15.23
C LYS A 251 8.14 7.29 -14.97
N LEU A 252 7.80 7.04 -13.71
CA LEU A 252 6.54 6.43 -13.31
C LEU A 252 5.40 7.33 -13.76
N ILE A 253 4.84 7.06 -14.94
CA ILE A 253 3.69 7.77 -15.48
C ILE A 253 2.47 6.96 -15.05
N LEU A 254 1.84 7.39 -13.95
CA LEU A 254 0.63 6.79 -13.44
C LEU A 254 -0.55 7.70 -13.78
N THR A 255 -1.51 7.19 -14.53
CA THR A 255 -2.63 7.98 -15.04
C THR A 255 -3.86 7.88 -14.15
N THR A 256 -4.07 6.74 -13.50
CA THR A 256 -5.24 6.48 -12.67
C THR A 256 -4.99 6.81 -11.20
N LYS A 257 -6.02 7.33 -10.51
CA LYS A 257 -6.02 7.53 -9.06
C LYS A 257 -5.62 6.26 -8.29
N ASN A 258 -6.11 5.10 -8.73
CA ASN A 258 -5.83 3.82 -8.09
C ASN A 258 -4.34 3.45 -8.13
N ALA A 259 -3.68 3.64 -9.27
CA ALA A 259 -2.25 3.39 -9.41
C ALA A 259 -1.42 4.33 -8.52
N LYS A 260 -1.77 5.62 -8.55
CA LYS A 260 -1.12 6.68 -7.75
C LYS A 260 -1.21 6.40 -6.26
N VAL A 261 -2.40 6.09 -5.75
CA VAL A 261 -2.62 5.75 -4.34
C VAL A 261 -1.87 4.46 -3.97
N ALA A 262 -1.89 3.43 -4.82
CA ALA A 262 -1.16 2.19 -4.56
C ALA A 262 0.35 2.43 -4.42
N PHE A 263 0.92 3.23 -5.33
CA PHE A 263 2.34 3.57 -5.30
C PHE A 263 2.71 4.48 -4.12
N ALA A 264 1.92 5.51 -3.82
CA ALA A 264 2.10 6.36 -2.64
C ALA A 264 2.04 5.54 -1.34
N THR A 265 1.19 4.52 -1.29
CA THR A 265 1.11 3.58 -0.16
C THR A 265 2.37 2.73 -0.03
N LEU A 266 2.96 2.31 -1.15
CA LEU A 266 4.24 1.60 -1.15
C LEU A 266 5.36 2.46 -0.57
N LEU A 267 5.45 3.73 -0.98
CA LEU A 267 6.41 4.68 -0.43
C LEU A 267 6.21 4.90 1.07
N LEU A 268 4.95 5.05 1.52
CA LEU A 268 4.61 5.15 2.94
C LEU A 268 5.03 3.90 3.72
N ASN A 269 4.67 2.70 3.26
CA ASN A 269 5.02 1.46 3.94
C ASN A 269 6.54 1.22 4.00
N LEU A 270 7.27 1.57 2.95
CA LEU A 270 8.75 1.53 2.98
C LEU A 270 9.31 2.56 3.96
N SER A 271 8.71 3.75 4.07
CA SER A 271 9.14 4.77 5.04
C SER A 271 9.02 4.31 6.50
N ILE A 272 8.02 3.49 6.83
CA ILE A 272 7.87 2.89 8.17
C ILE A 272 9.10 2.04 8.49
N LEU A 273 9.60 1.29 7.50
CA LEU A 273 10.80 0.48 7.63
C LEU A 273 12.09 1.31 7.67
N CYS A 274 12.08 2.54 7.14
CA CYS A 274 13.15 3.52 7.39
C CYS A 274 13.16 3.97 8.86
N VAL A 275 11.99 4.19 9.48
CA VAL A 275 11.88 4.55 10.90
C VAL A 275 12.32 3.39 11.80
N ASP A 276 11.97 2.16 11.44
CA ASP A 276 12.40 0.94 12.16
C ASP A 276 13.90 0.62 12.01
N GLY A 277 14.62 1.35 11.14
CA GLY A 277 16.04 1.13 10.85
C GLY A 277 16.33 -0.15 10.08
N ILE A 278 15.35 -0.65 9.32
CA ILE A 278 15.48 -1.84 8.46
C ILE A 278 16.09 -1.47 7.10
N ILE A 279 15.73 -0.30 6.58
CA ILE A 279 16.27 0.20 5.30
C ILE A 279 17.59 0.92 5.54
N GLU A 280 18.61 0.55 4.77
CA GLU A 280 19.96 1.13 4.84
C GLU A 280 19.99 2.59 4.35
N SER A 281 21.01 3.35 4.77
CA SER A 281 21.10 4.79 4.52
C SER A 281 21.04 5.14 3.02
N ASP A 282 21.75 4.41 2.17
CA ASP A 282 21.80 4.67 0.73
C ASP A 282 20.46 4.37 0.04
N ALA A 283 19.79 3.29 0.45
CA ALA A 283 18.45 2.94 -0.01
C ALA A 283 17.42 3.98 0.45
N MET A 284 17.53 4.47 1.69
CA MET A 284 16.66 5.52 2.22
C MET A 284 16.85 6.85 1.47
N ALA A 285 18.08 7.22 1.12
CA ALA A 285 18.34 8.42 0.32
C ALA A 285 17.67 8.35 -1.07
N GLN A 286 17.69 7.17 -1.70
CA GLN A 286 17.04 6.92 -2.97
C GLN A 286 15.51 6.93 -2.85
N LEU A 287 14.94 6.35 -1.78
CA LEU A 287 13.51 6.47 -1.49
C LEU A 287 13.08 7.91 -1.25
N LEU A 288 13.88 8.70 -0.55
CA LEU A 288 13.61 10.12 -0.32
C LEU A 288 13.57 10.90 -1.65
N ALA A 289 14.53 10.65 -2.53
CA ALA A 289 14.59 11.27 -3.86
C ALA A 289 13.38 10.85 -4.72
N LEU A 290 13.05 9.56 -4.75
CA LEU A 290 11.89 9.03 -5.48
C LEU A 290 10.57 9.59 -4.95
N THR A 291 10.42 9.67 -3.62
CA THR A 291 9.22 10.23 -2.98
C THR A 291 9.08 11.72 -3.30
N THR A 292 10.19 12.46 -3.29
CA THR A 292 10.23 13.88 -3.67
C THR A 292 9.84 14.08 -5.15
N GLN A 293 10.35 13.24 -6.05
CA GLN A 293 10.01 13.27 -7.47
C GLN A 293 8.54 12.93 -7.72
N PHE A 294 8.00 11.92 -7.03
CA PHE A 294 6.59 11.57 -7.16
C PHE A 294 5.70 12.73 -6.68
N LEU A 295 6.01 13.29 -5.50
CA LEU A 295 5.25 14.39 -4.91
C LEU A 295 5.26 15.67 -5.76
N SER A 296 6.34 15.96 -6.50
CA SER A 296 6.44 17.17 -7.32
C SER A 296 5.53 17.18 -8.56
N THR A 297 4.97 16.03 -8.94
CA THR A 297 4.11 15.87 -10.12
C THR A 297 2.69 15.40 -9.78
N GLU A 298 2.43 15.04 -8.52
CA GLU A 298 1.15 14.47 -8.09
C GLU A 298 0.16 15.54 -7.62
N SER A 299 -1.12 15.30 -7.90
CA SER A 299 -2.25 16.17 -7.52
C SER A 299 -3.44 15.43 -6.90
N ASP A 300 -3.48 14.10 -6.95
CA ASP A 300 -4.49 13.33 -6.21
C ASP A 300 -4.26 13.48 -4.70
N GLU A 301 -5.24 14.04 -4.00
CA GLU A 301 -5.12 14.41 -2.58
C GLU A 301 -4.67 13.24 -1.68
N GLU A 302 -5.19 12.04 -1.94
CA GLU A 302 -4.87 10.86 -1.14
C GLU A 302 -3.45 10.36 -1.41
N ALA A 303 -3.03 10.33 -2.68
CA ALA A 303 -1.66 10.00 -3.05
C ALA A 303 -0.65 11.02 -2.48
N VAL A 304 -0.94 12.33 -2.62
CA VAL A 304 -0.14 13.41 -2.04
C VAL A 304 -0.02 13.25 -0.53
N TYR A 305 -1.13 13.01 0.18
CA TYR A 305 -1.13 12.86 1.63
C TYR A 305 -0.25 11.68 2.08
N ARG A 306 -0.42 10.50 1.49
CA ARG A 306 0.39 9.31 1.83
C ARG A 306 1.88 9.55 1.54
N SER A 307 2.20 10.20 0.42
CA SER A 307 3.58 10.55 0.07
C SER A 307 4.17 11.60 1.02
N LEU A 308 3.39 12.57 1.51
CA LEU A 308 3.84 13.52 2.54
C LEU A 308 4.16 12.82 3.86
N ILE A 309 3.30 11.93 4.34
CA ILE A 309 3.58 11.15 5.56
C ILE A 309 4.84 10.29 5.37
N GLY A 310 4.97 9.64 4.21
CA GLY A 310 6.17 8.88 3.86
C GLY A 310 7.44 9.73 3.84
N LEU A 311 7.37 10.91 3.22
CA LEU A 311 8.46 11.90 3.20
C LEU A 311 8.84 12.33 4.63
N GLY A 312 7.85 12.64 5.47
CA GLY A 312 8.05 13.01 6.86
C GLY A 312 8.77 11.94 7.67
N ASN A 313 8.36 10.68 7.53
CA ASN A 313 9.04 9.53 8.14
C ASN A 313 10.51 9.42 7.71
N MET A 314 10.81 9.57 6.42
CA MET A 314 12.19 9.50 5.90
C MET A 314 13.05 10.66 6.41
N ILE A 315 12.53 11.89 6.43
CA ILE A 315 13.22 13.07 6.97
C ILE A 315 13.51 12.88 8.46
N LEU A 316 12.52 12.42 9.23
CA LEU A 316 12.68 12.15 10.65
C LEU A 316 13.75 11.09 10.91
N SER A 317 13.78 10.02 10.12
CA SER A 317 14.78 8.95 10.23
C SER A 317 16.19 9.46 9.88
N GLN A 318 16.34 10.24 8.79
CA GLN A 318 17.62 10.87 8.42
C GLN A 318 18.11 11.87 9.48
N ARG A 319 17.22 12.70 10.02
CA ARG A 319 17.52 13.65 11.10
C ARG A 319 17.98 12.93 12.36
N SER A 320 17.26 11.88 12.77
CA SER A 320 17.59 11.07 13.95
C SER A 320 18.94 10.36 13.81
N SER A 321 19.35 10.06 12.59
CA SER A 321 20.63 9.41 12.27
C SER A 321 21.75 10.40 11.93
N GLY A 322 21.49 11.72 11.94
CA GLY A 322 22.48 12.76 11.63
C GLY A 322 22.93 12.82 10.17
N VAL A 323 22.17 12.21 9.24
CA VAL A 323 22.50 12.14 7.81
C VAL A 323 21.64 13.06 6.94
N LEU A 324 20.70 13.80 7.54
CA LEU A 324 19.90 14.81 6.83
C LEU A 324 20.79 16.00 6.43
N THR A 325 21.08 16.13 5.14
CA THR A 325 21.94 17.19 4.59
C THR A 325 21.18 18.50 4.37
N ASP A 326 21.90 19.63 4.39
CA ASP A 326 21.28 20.93 4.06
C ASP A 326 20.80 21.01 2.61
N ALA A 327 21.42 20.25 1.70
CA ALA A 327 20.95 20.09 0.33
C ALA A 327 19.59 19.36 0.25
N ASN A 328 19.32 18.41 1.15
CA ASN A 328 17.99 17.80 1.24
C ASN A 328 16.98 18.81 1.79
N LYS A 329 17.32 19.52 2.88
CA LYS A 329 16.45 20.53 3.50
C LYS A 329 16.03 21.63 2.51
N SER A 330 16.99 22.14 1.72
CA SER A 330 16.73 23.22 0.75
C SER A 330 15.81 22.80 -0.40
N LYS A 331 15.75 21.50 -0.74
CA LYS A 331 14.81 20.97 -1.75
C LYS A 331 13.42 20.68 -1.18
N ILE A 332 13.33 20.32 0.09
CA ILE A 332 12.05 19.95 0.75
C ILE A 332 11.15 21.19 0.91
N ALA A 333 11.67 22.33 1.35
CA ALA A 333 10.82 23.50 1.61
C ALA A 333 10.07 24.04 0.37
N PRO A 334 10.71 24.21 -0.82
CA PRO A 334 10.00 24.56 -2.05
C PRO A 334 8.97 23.50 -2.47
N LEU A 335 9.30 22.22 -2.31
CA LEU A 335 8.40 21.12 -2.62
C LEU A 335 7.12 21.20 -1.78
N LEU A 336 7.25 21.33 -0.46
CA LEU A 336 6.11 21.45 0.46
C LEU A 336 5.25 22.67 0.13
N SER A 337 5.86 23.77 -0.29
CA SER A 337 5.16 25.00 -0.70
C SER A 337 4.39 24.85 -2.02
N SER A 338 4.81 23.91 -2.87
CA SER A 338 4.16 23.63 -4.16
C SER A 338 2.92 22.75 -4.03
N VAL A 339 2.76 22.04 -2.90
CA VAL A 339 1.59 21.19 -2.66
C VAL A 339 0.34 22.05 -2.54
N LYS A 340 -0.66 21.76 -3.37
CA LYS A 340 -1.96 22.45 -3.34
C LYS A 340 -2.75 21.99 -2.12
N VAL A 341 -3.12 22.93 -1.27
CA VAL A 341 -3.85 22.71 -0.01
C VAL A 341 -5.16 23.49 -0.08
N SER A 342 -6.30 22.84 0.17
CA SER A 342 -7.58 23.53 0.36
C SER A 342 -7.49 24.56 1.50
N GLN A 343 -7.94 25.79 1.25
CA GLN A 343 -7.93 26.91 2.20
C GLN A 343 -9.14 26.92 3.15
N THR A 344 -10.00 25.90 3.10
CA THR A 344 -11.24 25.83 3.88
C THR A 344 -11.25 24.59 4.78
N GLY A 345 -11.58 24.79 6.07
CA GLY A 345 -11.69 23.72 7.06
C GLY A 345 -10.35 23.13 7.56
N PRO A 346 -10.41 22.21 8.54
CA PRO A 346 -9.24 21.43 8.94
C PRO A 346 -8.72 20.63 7.75
N ASN A 347 -7.42 20.78 7.47
CA ASN A 347 -6.82 20.21 6.27
C ASN A 347 -5.61 19.33 6.64
N ARG A 348 -5.80 18.02 6.52
CA ARG A 348 -4.78 17.01 6.80
C ARG A 348 -3.46 17.21 6.03
N LEU A 349 -3.52 17.79 4.82
CA LEU A 349 -2.31 18.13 4.05
C LEU A 349 -1.56 19.28 4.70
N ALA A 350 -2.28 20.32 5.16
CA ALA A 350 -1.70 21.46 5.86
C ALA A 350 -1.02 21.01 7.17
N ASP A 351 -1.69 20.13 7.92
CA ASP A 351 -1.16 19.59 9.17
C ASP A 351 0.11 18.77 8.94
N ALA A 352 0.11 17.90 7.92
CA ALA A 352 1.30 17.14 7.53
C ALA A 352 2.45 18.07 7.10
N ILE A 353 2.19 19.05 6.25
CA ILE A 353 3.20 20.04 5.81
C ILE A 353 3.77 20.82 6.99
N LYS A 354 2.92 21.25 7.92
CA LYS A 354 3.35 21.97 9.12
C LYS A 354 4.28 21.12 9.97
N GLU A 355 3.94 19.86 10.21
CA GLU A 355 4.76 18.95 11.01
C GLU A 355 6.09 18.65 10.32
N ILE A 356 6.10 18.37 9.02
CA ILE A 356 7.34 18.14 8.24
C ILE A 356 8.24 19.37 8.28
N ASN A 357 7.69 20.59 8.16
CA ASN A 357 8.46 21.83 8.25
C ASN A 357 9.18 22.00 9.60
N THR A 358 8.69 21.40 10.69
CA THR A 358 9.41 21.42 11.98
C THR A 358 10.66 20.54 11.98
N LEU A 359 10.71 19.54 11.08
CA LEU A 359 11.82 18.59 10.98
C LEU A 359 13.00 19.13 10.16
N VAL A 360 12.74 20.02 9.21
CA VAL A 360 13.77 20.64 8.34
C VAL A 360 14.30 21.98 8.88
N LYS A 361 13.67 22.54 9.91
CA LYS A 361 14.26 23.59 10.76
C LYS A 361 15.28 22.95 11.71
#